data_AF-A0A441WSS1-F1
#
_entry.id   AF-A0A441WSS1-F1
#
_cell.length_a   1.000
_cell.length_b   1.000
_cell.length_c   1.000
_cell.angle_alpha   90.00
_cell.angle_beta   90.00
_cell.angle_gamma   90.00
#
_symmetry.space_group_name_H-M   'P 1'
#
loop_
_entity.id
_entity.type
_entity.pdbx_description
1 polymer ?
#
loop_
_entity_poly.entity_id
_entity_poly.type
_entity_poly.pdbx_seq_one_letter_code
_entity_poly.pdbx_strand_id
1 'polypeptide(L)'
;AVADQFFANPYSSIRGWERAIDAQHRILSEVDTVLGTDDAADVAFVGHGGVGTLLLLSLGGREISREADQPAGGGNYFAYDIAARRVVHGWRPIDSLAQLRDD
;
A
#
# COMPACT_ATOMS: atom_id res chain seq x y z
N ALA A 1 8.86 16.52 7.59
CA ALA A 1 9.04 16.65 6.12
C ALA A 1 7.68 16.85 5.42
N VAL A 2 7.66 17.18 4.12
CA VAL A 2 6.41 17.40 3.34
C VAL A 2 5.50 16.16 3.34
N ALA A 3 6.10 14.96 3.25
CA ALA A 3 5.35 13.72 3.32
C ALA A 3 4.64 13.54 4.68
N ASP A 4 5.23 13.95 5.80
CA ASP A 4 4.55 13.86 7.11
C ASP A 4 3.29 14.74 7.14
N GLN A 5 3.35 15.93 6.54
CA GLN A 5 2.19 16.81 6.42
C GLN A 5 1.11 16.22 5.50
N PHE A 6 1.53 15.57 4.40
CA PHE A 6 0.63 14.90 3.47
C PHE A 6 -0.19 13.78 4.17
N PHE A 7 0.48 12.92 4.95
CA PHE A 7 -0.21 11.86 5.69
C PHE A 7 -1.03 12.40 6.86
N ALA A 8 -0.54 13.43 7.56
CA ALA A 8 -1.24 14.00 8.72
C ALA A 8 -2.48 14.84 8.37
N ASN A 9 -2.59 15.33 7.12
CA ASN A 9 -3.70 16.18 6.68
C ASN A 9 -4.34 15.61 5.41
N PRO A 10 -5.01 14.44 5.48
CA PRO A 10 -5.38 13.68 4.29
C PRO A 10 -6.38 14.38 3.37
N TYR A 11 -7.15 15.34 3.90
CA TYR A 11 -8.14 16.13 3.16
C TYR A 11 -7.59 17.46 2.63
N SER A 12 -6.32 17.78 2.88
CA SER A 12 -5.69 19.04 2.46
C SER A 12 -4.63 18.78 1.40
N SER A 13 -4.54 19.69 0.42
CA SER A 13 -3.41 19.69 -0.52
C SER A 13 -2.21 20.37 0.15
N ILE A 14 -1.10 19.64 0.25
CA ILE A 14 0.15 20.18 0.78
C ILE A 14 1.02 20.60 -0.40
N ARG A 15 1.31 21.89 -0.52
CA ARG A 15 2.16 22.44 -1.61
C ARG A 15 1.66 22.10 -3.02
N GLY A 16 0.33 22.02 -3.21
CA GLY A 16 -0.27 21.69 -4.51
C GLY A 16 -0.22 20.20 -4.86
N TRP A 17 0.21 19.33 -3.95
CA TRP A 17 0.12 17.88 -4.14
C TRP A 17 -1.33 17.41 -4.17
N GLU A 18 -1.55 16.26 -4.81
CA GLU A 18 -2.77 15.48 -4.64
C GLU A 18 -3.06 15.29 -3.14
N ARG A 19 -4.34 15.33 -2.75
CA ARG A 19 -4.72 15.07 -1.35
C ARG A 19 -4.49 13.59 -1.05
N ALA A 20 -4.07 13.23 0.16
CA ALA A 20 -3.81 11.82 0.47
C ALA A 20 -5.07 10.95 0.34
N ILE A 21 -6.25 11.50 0.62
CA ILE A 21 -7.52 10.80 0.43
C ILE A 21 -7.81 10.51 -1.05
N ASP A 22 -7.46 11.43 -1.95
CA ASP A 22 -7.66 11.24 -3.40
C ASP A 22 -6.67 10.20 -3.93
N ALA A 23 -5.41 10.28 -3.50
CA ALA A 23 -4.38 9.30 -3.85
C ALA A 23 -4.75 7.89 -3.34
N GLN A 24 -5.34 7.77 -2.15
CA GLN A 24 -5.82 6.50 -1.59
C GLN A 24 -6.98 5.94 -2.42
N HIS A 25 -7.97 6.78 -2.76
CA HIS A 25 -9.08 6.37 -3.61
C HIS A 25 -8.59 5.91 -4.99
N ARG A 26 -7.67 6.65 -5.59
CA ARG A 26 -7.08 6.31 -6.90
C ARG A 26 -6.39 4.95 -6.85
N ILE A 27 -5.48 4.71 -5.90
CA ILE A 27 -4.76 3.41 -5.86
C ILE A 27 -5.70 2.23 -5.59
N LEU A 28 -6.74 2.39 -4.78
CA LEU A 28 -7.76 1.36 -4.57
C LEU A 28 -8.51 1.03 -5.86
N SER A 29 -8.96 2.07 -6.58
CA SER A 29 -9.69 1.89 -7.84
C SER A 29 -8.86 1.17 -8.90
N GLU A 30 -7.56 1.48 -9.01
CA GLU A 30 -6.66 0.80 -9.96
C GLU A 30 -6.46 -0.68 -9.59
N VAL A 31 -6.27 -0.98 -8.30
CA VAL A 31 -6.13 -2.37 -7.82
C VAL A 31 -7.42 -3.15 -8.04
N ASP A 32 -8.57 -2.61 -7.67
CA ASP A 32 -9.87 -3.26 -7.86
C ASP A 32 -10.15 -3.53 -9.34
N THR A 33 -9.73 -2.64 -10.24
CA THR A 33 -9.86 -2.83 -11.69
C THR A 33 -9.06 -4.03 -12.18
N VAL A 34 -7.82 -4.19 -11.71
CA VAL A 34 -6.97 -5.34 -12.08
C VAL A 34 -7.52 -6.64 -11.49
N LEU A 35 -7.96 -6.60 -10.23
CA LEU A 35 -8.52 -7.78 -9.56
C LEU A 35 -9.90 -8.21 -10.09
N GLY A 36 -10.63 -7.30 -10.75
CA GLY A 36 -11.91 -7.59 -11.40
C GLY A 36 -11.81 -8.36 -12.71
N THR A 37 -10.60 -8.70 -13.16
CA THR A 37 -10.38 -9.54 -14.36
C THR A 37 -10.40 -11.03 -13.97
N ASP A 38 -11.13 -11.87 -14.72
CA ASP A 38 -11.45 -13.28 -14.37
C ASP A 38 -10.24 -14.25 -14.29
N ASP A 39 -9.01 -13.76 -14.44
CA ASP A 39 -7.76 -14.52 -14.45
C ASP A 39 -6.97 -14.41 -13.13
N ALA A 40 -7.64 -14.25 -11.98
CA ALA A 40 -6.99 -13.98 -10.69
C ALA A 40 -6.18 -15.20 -10.16
N ALA A 41 -4.98 -15.38 -10.71
CA ALA A 41 -3.85 -16.06 -10.09
C ALA A 41 -3.14 -15.12 -9.08
N ASP A 42 -2.07 -15.60 -8.45
CA ASP A 42 -1.23 -14.76 -7.60
C ASP A 42 -0.68 -13.56 -8.39
N VAL A 43 -1.04 -12.34 -7.96
CA VAL A 43 -0.67 -11.09 -8.62
C VAL A 43 0.26 -10.24 -7.76
N ALA A 44 1.25 -9.63 -8.39
CA ALA A 44 2.15 -8.67 -7.75
C ALA A 44 1.95 -7.26 -8.34
N PHE A 45 1.59 -6.31 -7.49
CA PHE A 45 1.57 -4.89 -7.84
C PHE A 45 2.92 -4.26 -7.47
N VAL A 46 3.62 -3.69 -8.46
CA VAL A 46 4.93 -3.05 -8.27
C VAL A 46 4.80 -1.54 -8.43
N GLY A 47 5.22 -0.77 -7.43
CA GLY A 47 5.01 0.68 -7.43
C GLY A 47 5.76 1.43 -6.33
N HIS A 48 5.10 2.46 -5.78
CA HIS A 48 5.73 3.42 -4.86
C HIS A 48 5.23 3.27 -3.42
N GLY A 49 6.12 3.50 -2.45
CA GLY A 49 5.81 3.37 -1.02
C GLY A 49 4.66 4.24 -0.54
N GLY A 50 4.59 5.50 -0.94
CA GLY A 50 3.55 6.42 -0.45
C GLY A 50 2.13 5.91 -0.74
N VAL A 51 1.84 5.58 -2.01
CA VAL A 51 0.53 5.02 -2.39
C VAL A 51 0.37 3.57 -1.93
N GLY A 52 1.45 2.79 -1.84
CA GLY A 52 1.41 1.45 -1.25
C GLY A 52 1.00 1.48 0.23
N THR A 53 1.46 2.47 0.99
CA THR A 53 1.08 2.67 2.39
C THR A 53 -0.39 3.06 2.52
N LEU A 54 -0.88 3.94 1.63
CA LEU A 54 -2.30 4.29 1.57
C LEU A 54 -3.19 3.07 1.25
N LEU A 55 -2.75 2.22 0.32
CA LEU A 55 -3.42 0.97 -0.03
C LEU A 55 -3.44 0.00 1.15
N LEU A 56 -2.29 -0.26 1.79
CA LEU A 56 -2.17 -1.13 2.97
C LEU A 56 -3.11 -0.69 4.10
N LEU A 57 -3.16 0.61 4.39
CA LEU A 57 -4.03 1.15 5.43
C LEU A 57 -5.51 0.95 5.08
N SER A 58 -5.91 1.23 3.84
CA SER A 58 -7.30 1.05 3.41
C SER A 58 -7.73 -0.42 3.46
N LEU A 59 -6.92 -1.33 2.92
CA LEU A 59 -7.18 -2.78 2.96
C LEU A 59 -7.22 -3.33 4.39
N GLY A 60 -6.49 -2.69 5.32
CA GLY A 60 -6.51 -3.00 6.74
C GLY A 60 -7.60 -2.28 7.55
N GLY A 61 -8.45 -1.46 6.92
CA GLY A 61 -9.47 -0.67 7.62
C GLY A 61 -8.91 0.38 8.60
N ARG A 62 -7.71 0.89 8.33
CA ARG A 62 -6.99 1.86 9.17
C ARG A 62 -7.02 3.25 8.57
N GLU A 63 -6.99 4.26 9.43
CA GLU A 63 -6.87 5.67 9.01
C GLU A 63 -5.52 5.95 8.33
N ILE A 64 -5.51 6.96 7.44
CA ILE A 64 -4.28 7.42 6.79
C ILE A 64 -3.29 7.92 7.86
N SER A 65 -2.13 7.28 7.94
CA SER A 65 -1.09 7.61 8.90
C SER A 65 0.30 7.27 8.35
N ARG A 66 1.28 8.12 8.65
CA ARG A 66 2.68 7.91 8.24
C ARG A 66 3.34 6.75 8.99
N GLU A 67 2.79 6.34 10.14
CA GLU A 67 3.36 5.27 10.96
C GLU A 67 3.42 3.91 10.25
N ALA A 68 2.58 3.71 9.23
CA ALA A 68 2.57 2.49 8.43
C ALA A 68 3.48 2.55 7.20
N ASP A 69 4.29 3.60 7.06
CA ASP A 69 5.16 3.74 5.88
C ASP A 69 6.20 2.63 5.81
N GLN A 70 6.61 2.30 4.58
CA GLN A 70 7.59 1.24 4.38
C GLN A 70 8.96 1.62 4.98
N PRO A 71 9.79 0.62 5.36
CA PRO A 71 11.17 0.85 5.71
C PRO A 71 11.96 1.61 4.63
N ALA A 72 13.01 2.31 5.06
CA ALA A 72 13.91 3.02 4.15
C ALA A 72 14.64 2.05 3.21
N GLY A 73 14.96 2.52 1.99
CA GLY A 73 15.67 1.74 0.97
C GLY A 73 14.79 1.22 -0.17
N GLY A 74 13.46 1.23 0.00
CA GLY A 74 12.54 0.62 -0.97
C GLY A 74 12.65 -0.91 -0.96
N GLY A 75 12.10 -1.57 -1.98
CA GLY A 75 12.17 -3.04 -2.07
C GLY A 75 11.38 -3.77 -0.98
N ASN A 76 10.28 -3.19 -0.51
CA ASN A 76 9.38 -3.84 0.44
C ASN A 76 8.07 -4.26 -0.22
N TYR A 77 7.41 -5.26 0.34
CA TYR A 77 6.07 -5.70 -0.04
C TYR A 77 5.21 -5.97 1.19
N PHE A 78 3.90 -5.92 1.02
CA PHE A 78 2.93 -6.48 1.96
C PHE A 78 2.08 -7.50 1.20
N ALA A 79 1.42 -8.41 1.93
CA ALA A 79 0.57 -9.42 1.32
C ALA A 79 -0.88 -9.25 1.77
N TYR A 80 -1.82 -9.43 0.85
CA TYR A 80 -3.25 -9.33 1.07
C TYR A 80 -3.95 -10.54 0.43
N ASP A 81 -4.78 -11.21 1.22
CA ASP A 81 -5.61 -12.30 0.77
C ASP A 81 -6.90 -11.73 0.19
N ILE A 82 -7.05 -11.82 -1.13
CA ILE A 82 -8.17 -11.24 -1.87
C ILE A 82 -9.48 -11.93 -1.48
N ALA A 83 -9.49 -13.25 -1.34
CA ALA A 83 -10.68 -14.03 -1.04
C ALA A 83 -11.13 -13.81 0.41
N ALA A 84 -10.19 -13.83 1.36
CA ALA A 84 -10.49 -13.57 2.78
C ALA A 84 -10.61 -12.09 3.12
N ARG A 85 -10.33 -11.20 2.16
CA ARG A 85 -10.33 -9.74 2.28
C ARG A 85 -9.55 -9.23 3.50
N ARG A 86 -8.33 -9.73 3.69
CA ARG A 86 -7.50 -9.39 4.85
C ARG A 86 -6.03 -9.23 4.51
N VAL A 87 -5.37 -8.31 5.19
CA VAL A 87 -3.90 -8.19 5.17
C VAL A 87 -3.31 -9.42 5.85
N VAL A 88 -2.43 -10.14 5.15
CA VAL A 88 -1.71 -11.31 5.67
C VAL A 88 -0.52 -10.85 6.52
N HIS A 89 0.24 -9.88 6.02
CA HIS A 89 1.30 -9.20 6.76
C HIS A 89 1.54 -7.80 6.18
N GLY A 90 2.07 -6.89 7.01
CA GLY A 90 2.52 -5.56 6.57
C GLY A 90 3.85 -5.59 5.81
N TRP A 91 4.50 -4.43 5.68
CA TRP A 91 5.76 -4.29 4.95
C TRP A 91 6.86 -5.25 5.44
N ARG A 92 7.48 -5.95 4.49
CA ARG A 92 8.68 -6.77 4.65
C ARG A 92 9.62 -6.52 3.47
N PRO A 93 10.95 -6.58 3.67
CA PRO A 93 11.89 -6.54 2.56
C PRO A 93 11.68 -7.75 1.64
N ILE A 94 11.79 -7.54 0.33
CA ILE A 94 11.61 -8.58 -0.70
C ILE A 94 12.83 -9.51 -0.80
N ASP A 95 13.99 -9.05 -0.31
CA ASP A 95 15.28 -9.73 -0.39
C ASP A 95 15.68 -10.41 0.92
N SER A 96 14.73 -10.65 1.83
CA SER A 96 15.02 -11.27 3.12
C SER A 96 15.36 -12.73 2.95
N LEU A 97 16.54 -13.14 3.42
CA LEU A 97 16.97 -14.55 3.43
C LEU A 97 16.04 -15.49 4.24
N ALA A 98 15.18 -14.94 5.11
CA ALA A 98 14.17 -15.70 5.82
C ALA A 98 13.06 -16.25 4.89
N GLN A 99 12.83 -15.61 3.73
CA GLN A 99 11.83 -16.05 2.75
C GLN A 99 12.26 -17.29 1.96
N LEU A 100 13.56 -17.57 1.86
CA LEU A 100 14.09 -18.73 1.12
C LEU A 100 13.88 -20.09 1.82
N ARG A 101 13.19 -20.12 2.96
CA ARG A 101 13.03 -21.33 3.80
C ARG A 101 11.59 -21.83 3.92
N ASP A 102 10.62 -21.05 3.43
CA ASP A 102 9.19 -21.37 3.52
C ASP A 102 8.58 -21.81 2.16
N ASP A 103 9.42 -21.92 1.11
CA ASP A 103 9.12 -22.55 -0.19
C ASP A 103 9.66 -23.99 -0.24
#